data_AF-A0AAV1UIE1-F1
#
_entry.id   AF-A0AAV1UIE1-F1
#
_cell.length_a   1.000
_cell.length_b   1.000
_cell.length_c   1.000
_cell.angle_alpha   90.00
_cell.angle_beta   90.00
_cell.angle_gamma   90.00
#
_symmetry.space_group_name_H-M   'P 1'
#
loop_
_entity.id
_entity.type
_entity.pdbx_description
1 polymer ?
#
loop_
_entity_poly.entity_id
_entity_poly.type
_entity_poly.pdbx_seq_one_letter_code
_entity_poly.pdbx_strand_id
1 'polypeptide(L)' 'MENTLPLTAADMGARKSWATDMQLHEDAGSVWESNIFLDEKKWNLDGPDGFQPY' A
#
# COMPACT_ATOMS: atom_id res chain seq x y z
N MET A 1 -10.44 -10.06 7.89
CA MET A 1 -9.56 -9.19 8.71
C MET A 1 -10.05 -7.77 8.50
N GLU A 2 -10.93 -7.28 9.37
CA GLU A 2 -11.36 -5.88 9.34
C GLU A 2 -10.21 -5.01 9.84
N ASN A 3 -9.62 -4.21 8.95
CA ASN A 3 -8.56 -3.28 9.31
C ASN A 3 -9.22 -2.08 10.01
N THR A 4 -9.19 -2.09 11.33
CA THR A 4 -9.95 -1.20 12.22
C THR A 4 -9.21 0.07 12.59
N LEU A 5 -8.08 0.39 11.98
CA LEU A 5 -7.40 1.67 12.25
C LEU A 5 -8.03 2.77 11.39
N PRO A 6 -8.82 3.69 11.96
CA PRO A 6 -9.40 4.77 11.21
C PRO A 6 -8.28 5.73 10.82
N LEU A 7 -8.17 6.04 9.52
CA LEU A 7 -7.27 7.08 9.03
C LEU A 7 -7.63 8.40 9.71
N THR A 8 -6.62 9.09 10.23
CA THR A 8 -6.85 10.43 10.76
C THR A 8 -7.21 11.39 9.63
N ALA A 9 -7.79 12.54 9.96
CA ALA A 9 -8.04 13.59 8.98
C ALA A 9 -6.75 14.05 8.26
N ALA A 10 -5.61 14.03 8.98
CA ALA A 10 -4.30 14.34 8.42
C ALA A 10 -3.86 13.28 7.40
N ASP A 11 -3.99 11.99 7.72
CA ASP A 11 -3.64 10.90 6.80
C ASP A 11 -4.48 10.96 5.52
N MET A 12 -5.78 11.23 5.66
CA MET A 12 -6.69 11.39 4.52
C MET A 12 -6.31 12.61 3.66
N GLY A 13 -5.92 13.73 4.29
CA GLY A 13 -5.45 14.92 3.60
C GLY A 13 -4.17 14.66 2.80
N ALA A 14 -3.18 14.04 3.44
CA ALA A 14 -1.90 13.70 2.80
C ALA A 14 -2.11 12.77 1.60
N ARG A 15 -2.93 11.72 1.74
CA ARG A 15 -3.25 10.79 0.65
C ARG A 15 -3.93 11.48 -0.53
N LYS A 16 -4.86 12.41 -0.28
CA LYS A 16 -5.56 13.16 -1.34
C LYS A 16 -4.64 14.12 -2.08
N SER A 17 -3.77 14.83 -1.35
CA SER A 17 -2.79 15.73 -1.96
C SER A 17 -1.87 14.95 -2.88
N TRP A 18 -1.22 13.91 -2.36
CA TRP A 18 -0.28 13.10 -3.13
C TRP A 18 -0.92 12.49 -4.38
N ALA A 19 -2.14 11.95 -4.27
CA ALA A 19 -2.85 11.39 -5.41
C ALA A 19 -3.17 12.45 -6.49
N THR A 20 -3.51 13.67 -6.07
CA THR A 20 -3.77 14.79 -6.98
C THR A 20 -2.49 15.20 -7.70
N ASP A 21 -1.39 15.32 -6.96
CA ASP A 21 -0.08 15.71 -7.51
C ASP A 21 0.44 14.67 -8.52
N MET A 22 0.32 13.37 -8.21
CA MET A 22 0.70 12.30 -9.13
C MET A 22 -0.19 12.23 -10.38
N GLN A 23 -1.48 12.58 -10.26
CA GLN A 23 -2.41 12.60 -11.38
C GLN A 23 -2.16 13.77 -12.33
N LEU A 24 -1.69 14.91 -11.80
CA LEU A 24 -1.39 16.12 -12.56
C LEU A 24 0.07 16.17 -13.06
N HIS A 25 0.89 15.18 -12.73
CA HIS A 25 2.26 15.12 -13.19
C HIS A 25 2.30 15.01 -14.73
N GLU A 26 2.93 15.97 -15.41
CA GLU A 26 2.92 16.10 -16.89
C GLU A 26 3.43 14.83 -17.59
N ASP A 27 4.32 14.10 -16.94
CA ASP A 27 4.86 12.83 -17.43
C ASP A 27 4.61 11.71 -16.41
N ALA A 28 3.36 11.60 -15.94
CA ALA A 28 2.97 10.54 -15.00
C ALA A 28 3.35 9.14 -15.52
N GLY A 29 3.28 8.92 -16.84
CA GLY A 29 3.65 7.66 -17.47
C GLY A 29 5.10 7.26 -17.22
N SER A 30 6.07 8.17 -17.45
CA SER A 30 7.49 7.83 -17.23
C SER A 30 7.87 7.65 -15.76
N VAL A 31 7.18 8.36 -14.87
CA VAL A 31 7.38 8.23 -13.42
C VAL A 31 7.01 6.82 -12.96
N TRP A 32 5.89 6.27 -13.42
CA TRP A 32 5.50 4.91 -13.04
C TRP A 32 6.45 3.84 -13.58
N GLU A 33 6.94 4.00 -14.82
CA GLU A 33 7.87 3.05 -15.46
C GLU A 33 9.27 3.05 -14.82
N SER A 34 9.67 4.15 -14.18
CA SER A 34 10.98 4.28 -13.52
C SER A 34 10.96 3.98 -12.02
N ASN A 35 9.78 3.83 -11.42
CA ASN A 35 9.63 3.58 -9.99
C ASN A 35 9.93 2.11 -9.63
N ILE A 36 10.85 1.91 -8.69
CA ILE A 36 11.11 0.60 -8.08
C ILE A 36 10.46 0.57 -6.69
N PHE A 37 9.40 -0.22 -6.54
CA PHE A 37 8.71 -0.40 -5.27
C PHE A 37 9.32 -1.56 -4.48
N LEU A 38 9.58 -1.33 -3.20
CA LEU A 38 10.07 -2.33 -2.25
C LEU A 38 9.31 -2.17 -0.93
N ASP A 39 8.98 -3.30 -0.30
CA ASP A 39 8.36 -3.35 1.01
C ASP A 39 8.73 -4.67 1.71
N GLU A 40 8.66 -4.68 3.02
CA GLU A 40 8.86 -5.89 3.82
C GLU A 40 7.55 -6.66 3.95
N LYS A 41 7.62 -7.98 3.76
CA LYS A 41 6.48 -8.87 4.00
C LYS A 41 6.87 -10.01 4.91
N LYS A 42 6.09 -10.20 5.97
CA LYS A 42 6.20 -11.39 6.83
C LYS A 42 5.53 -12.58 6.14
N TRP A 43 6.28 -13.66 5.96
CA TRP A 43 5.76 -14.94 5.49
C TRP A 43 5.69 -15.92 6.65
N ASN A 44 4.47 -16.31 7.03
CA ASN A 44 4.27 -17.32 8.08
C ASN A 44 4.31 -18.70 7.44
N LEU A 45 5.06 -19.64 8.04
CA LEU A 45 5.24 -21.00 7.53
C LEU A 45 3.91 -21.76 7.41
N ASP A 46 3.03 -21.57 8.39
CA ASP A 46 1.81 -22.37 8.54
C ASP A 46 0.54 -21.62 8.10
N GLY A 47 0.70 -20.48 7.40
CA GLY A 47 -0.43 -19.62 7.05
C GLY A 47 -1.22 -19.12 8.28
N PRO A 48 -2.40 -18.54 8.08
CA PRO A 48 -3.29 -18.17 9.19
C PRO A 48 -3.92 -19.39 9.88
N ASP A 49 -4.01 -20.52 9.18
CA ASP A 49 -4.76 -21.71 9.61
C ASP A 49 -3.90 -22.75 10.37
N GLY A 50 -2.60 -22.50 10.50
CA GLY A 50 -1.66 -23.34 11.22
C GLY A 50 -1.33 -24.66 10.51
N PHE A 51 -0.54 -25.51 11.18
CA PHE A 51 -0.18 -26.84 10.68
C PHE A 51 -1.44 -27.72 10.66
N GLN A 52 -2.01 -27.95 9.48
CA GLN A 52 -3.18 -28.82 9.29
C GLN A 52 -2.69 -30.28 9.15
N PRO A 53 -3.01 -31.20 10.10
CA PRO A 53 -2.81 -32.62 9.87
C PRO A 53 -3.77 -33.11 8.77
N TYR A 54 -3.27 -34.03 7.95
CA TYR A 54 -4.00 -34.67 6.84
C TYR A 54 -5.14 -35.58 7.33
#